data_AF-A0A2P7TJ10-F1
#
_entry.id   AF-A0A2P7TJ10-F1
#
_cell.length_a   1.000
_cell.length_b   1.000
_cell.length_c   1.000
_cell.angle_alpha   90.00
_cell.angle_beta   90.00
_cell.angle_gamma   90.00
#
_symmetry.space_group_name_H-M   'P 1'
#
loop_
_entity.id
_entity.type
_entity.pdbx_description
1 polymer ?
#
loop_
_entity_poly.entity_id
_entity_poly.type
_entity_poly.pdbx_seq_one_letter_code
_entity_poly.pdbx_strand_id
1 'polypeptide(L)'
;MQIIKTYRYTLEKYKTPSSQHICPNCGKKELVLYIDTHTGNHIAPEVGKCNRVNKCGYRYTPKQYFEQHGQPETWQPQSRKQWQPLPAKKFSTIDRATVKASLTNYDANNFVQFLLSKFGHDATKHVIQNYFIGTSKNWEGATVFWQIDTTGKARAGKMFLYDATTGKRDKQKLNWVHSILKLQNFELKQCLFGEHLLSQPQNVGKPVAIVESEKTAIIASLYLPMYVWLATGGMCNLNTERLQAAKGRQVYLFPDLKAGYKAWQEKANVLKEAGYNVKANNMLKDRATPDAINAGLDIADYLLHFDLTDFLQRTQPAPPAQTLEGHGIHDARLKEVVNFIVNNPMPYPLEVAEGYILRTGQEVIDFFEICIKKAIAKQPEPDNIFLTTLETVKNWVVSNYFEANGIPIKA
;
A
#
# COMPACT_ATOMS: atom_id res chain seq x y z
N MET A 1 -40.48 9.49 -3.85
CA MET A 1 -40.51 8.01 -3.75
C MET A 1 -39.28 7.44 -4.43
N GLN A 2 -38.49 6.63 -3.72
CA GLN A 2 -37.25 6.02 -4.21
C GLN A 2 -37.56 4.89 -5.20
N ILE A 3 -36.82 4.81 -6.32
CA ILE A 3 -36.90 3.67 -7.23
C ILE A 3 -35.64 2.82 -7.04
N ILE A 4 -35.83 1.65 -6.44
CA ILE A 4 -34.85 0.59 -6.21
C ILE A 4 -34.56 -0.07 -7.58
N LYS A 5 -33.31 -0.43 -7.88
CA LYS A 5 -33.02 -1.41 -8.95
C LYS A 5 -33.74 -2.71 -8.57
N THR A 6 -34.94 -2.91 -9.10
CA THR A 6 -35.72 -4.13 -8.89
C THR A 6 -35.18 -5.22 -9.80
N TYR A 7 -34.12 -5.89 -9.33
CA TYR A 7 -33.77 -7.19 -9.86
C TYR A 7 -34.93 -8.13 -9.53
N ARG A 8 -35.49 -8.84 -10.52
CA ARG A 8 -36.60 -9.78 -10.29
C ARG A 8 -36.23 -10.78 -9.20
N TYR A 9 -35.00 -11.26 -9.19
CA TYR A 9 -34.49 -12.18 -8.16
C TYR A 9 -33.45 -11.49 -7.29
N THR A 10 -33.70 -11.43 -5.98
CA THR A 10 -32.78 -10.83 -5.00
C THR A 10 -32.60 -11.74 -3.80
N LEU A 11 -31.47 -11.64 -3.10
CA LEU A 11 -31.35 -12.28 -1.80
C LEU A 11 -32.36 -11.66 -0.83
N GLU A 12 -33.02 -12.52 -0.05
CA GLU A 12 -33.92 -12.09 1.01
C GLU A 12 -33.21 -11.11 1.94
N LYS A 13 -33.90 -10.02 2.29
CA LYS A 13 -33.35 -9.03 3.22
C LYS A 13 -33.31 -9.63 4.62
N TYR A 14 -32.14 -9.57 5.24
CA TYR A 14 -31.96 -9.98 6.64
C TYR A 14 -32.84 -9.11 7.55
N LYS A 15 -33.80 -9.75 8.23
CA LYS A 15 -34.66 -9.09 9.23
C LYS A 15 -34.31 -9.53 10.65
N THR A 16 -33.99 -10.81 10.84
CA THR A 16 -33.66 -11.44 12.13
C THR A 16 -32.77 -12.67 11.93
N PRO A 17 -32.07 -13.18 12.96
CA PRO A 17 -31.37 -14.47 12.89
C PRO A 17 -32.28 -15.67 12.54
N SER A 18 -33.59 -15.53 12.72
CA SER A 18 -34.57 -16.56 12.36
C SER A 18 -34.86 -16.65 10.85
N SER A 19 -34.53 -15.62 10.06
CA SER A 19 -34.70 -15.61 8.59
C SER A 19 -33.57 -16.30 7.83
N GLN A 20 -32.64 -16.96 8.51
CA GLN A 20 -31.58 -17.74 7.89
C GLN A 20 -31.98 -19.22 7.85
N HIS A 21 -31.65 -19.89 6.74
CA HIS A 21 -31.98 -21.28 6.49
C HIS A 21 -30.76 -22.19 6.70
N ILE A 22 -31.00 -23.50 6.83
CA ILE A 22 -29.93 -24.50 6.93
C ILE A 22 -29.25 -24.62 5.57
N CYS A 23 -27.94 -24.37 5.54
CA CYS A 23 -27.15 -24.51 4.33
C CYS A 23 -26.97 -26.00 3.98
N PRO A 24 -27.33 -26.45 2.77
CA PRO A 24 -27.22 -27.87 2.39
C PRO A 24 -25.76 -28.37 2.36
N ASN A 25 -24.79 -27.46 2.18
CA ASN A 25 -23.37 -27.83 2.13
C ASN A 25 -22.72 -27.97 3.52
N CYS A 26 -23.12 -27.16 4.52
CA CYS A 26 -22.44 -27.15 5.82
C CYS A 26 -23.34 -27.40 7.04
N GLY A 27 -24.64 -27.62 6.84
CA GLY A 27 -25.61 -27.90 7.89
C GLY A 27 -25.84 -26.76 8.90
N LYS A 28 -25.21 -25.60 8.72
CA LYS A 28 -25.39 -24.43 9.61
C LYS A 28 -26.50 -23.52 9.10
N LYS A 29 -27.21 -22.87 10.04
CA LYS A 29 -28.30 -21.91 9.79
C LYS A 29 -27.76 -20.56 9.31
N GLU A 30 -27.15 -20.54 8.13
CA GLU A 30 -26.40 -19.41 7.57
C GLU A 30 -26.74 -19.16 6.09
N LEU A 31 -27.73 -19.86 5.53
CA LEU A 31 -28.16 -19.73 4.15
C LEU A 31 -29.17 -18.59 4.01
N VAL A 32 -28.92 -17.67 3.08
CA VAL A 32 -29.86 -16.63 2.66
C VAL A 32 -30.40 -17.02 1.28
N LEU A 33 -31.71 -17.16 1.16
CA LEU A 33 -32.36 -17.61 -0.08
C LEU A 33 -32.62 -16.46 -1.05
N TYR A 34 -32.68 -16.79 -2.34
CA TYR A 34 -33.18 -15.85 -3.34
C TYR A 34 -34.70 -15.88 -3.39
N ILE A 35 -35.29 -14.69 -3.48
CA ILE A 35 -36.73 -14.47 -3.62
C ILE A 35 -37.04 -13.86 -4.99
N ASP A 36 -38.18 -14.21 -5.56
CA ASP A 36 -38.79 -13.47 -6.67
C ASP A 36 -39.52 -12.24 -6.10
N THR A 37 -39.04 -11.06 -6.44
CA THR A 37 -39.58 -9.77 -6.00
C THR A 37 -40.99 -9.49 -6.51
N HIS A 38 -41.47 -10.20 -7.54
CA HIS A 38 -42.84 -10.06 -8.03
C HIS A 38 -43.84 -10.89 -7.21
N THR A 39 -43.43 -12.06 -6.72
CA THR A 39 -44.32 -12.97 -5.96
C THR A 39 -44.06 -12.93 -4.46
N GLY A 40 -42.89 -12.45 -4.03
CA GLY A 40 -42.41 -12.53 -2.65
C GLY A 40 -41.92 -13.91 -2.22
N ASN A 41 -42.00 -14.92 -3.11
CA ASN A 41 -41.71 -16.31 -2.78
C ASN A 41 -40.25 -16.67 -3.00
N HIS A 42 -39.78 -17.66 -2.24
CA HIS A 42 -38.45 -18.25 -2.44
C HIS A 42 -38.45 -19.01 -3.77
N ILE A 43 -37.33 -18.95 -4.49
CA ILE A 43 -37.19 -19.66 -5.78
C ILE A 43 -37.18 -21.17 -5.55
N ALA A 44 -36.33 -21.63 -4.62
CA ALA A 44 -36.31 -23.00 -4.11
C ALA A 44 -35.54 -23.03 -2.76
N PRO A 45 -35.73 -24.07 -1.92
CA PRO A 45 -35.10 -24.19 -0.60
C PRO A 45 -33.56 -24.19 -0.58
N GLU A 46 -32.92 -24.51 -1.70
CA GLU A 46 -31.47 -24.60 -1.86
C GLU A 46 -30.87 -23.40 -2.63
N VAL A 47 -31.70 -22.61 -3.31
CA VAL A 47 -31.23 -21.50 -4.15
C VAL A 47 -30.91 -20.29 -3.27
N GLY A 48 -29.64 -20.20 -2.85
CA GLY A 48 -29.19 -19.18 -1.92
C GLY A 48 -27.67 -19.03 -1.84
N LYS A 49 -27.25 -18.18 -0.89
CA LYS A 49 -25.85 -17.94 -0.57
C LYS A 49 -25.60 -18.15 0.93
N CYS A 50 -24.56 -18.90 1.27
CA CYS A 50 -24.13 -19.07 2.65
C CYS A 50 -23.30 -17.86 3.11
N ASN A 51 -23.59 -17.33 4.30
CA ASN A 51 -22.85 -16.19 4.88
C ASN A 51 -21.44 -16.55 5.34
N ARG A 52 -21.15 -17.84 5.57
CA ARG A 52 -19.81 -18.34 5.89
C ARG A 52 -18.93 -18.40 4.63
N VAL A 53 -18.72 -17.27 3.97
CA VAL A 53 -18.03 -17.19 2.65
C VAL A 53 -16.66 -17.85 2.69
N ASN A 54 -15.85 -17.58 3.71
CA ASN A 54 -14.48 -18.11 3.81
C ASN A 54 -14.40 -19.57 4.30
N LYS A 55 -15.46 -20.10 4.92
CA LYS A 55 -15.46 -21.47 5.50
C LYS A 55 -16.31 -22.47 4.72
N CYS A 56 -17.34 -22.01 4.02
CA CYS A 56 -18.30 -22.87 3.30
C CYS A 56 -18.41 -22.47 1.83
N GLY A 57 -18.49 -21.17 1.52
CA GLY A 57 -18.52 -20.67 0.15
C GLY A 57 -19.75 -21.06 -0.68
N TYR A 58 -20.73 -21.78 -0.12
CA TYR A 58 -21.89 -22.27 -0.87
C TYR A 58 -22.67 -21.12 -1.52
N ARG A 59 -22.90 -21.26 -2.83
CA ARG A 59 -23.67 -20.33 -3.64
C ARG A 59 -24.37 -21.09 -4.76
N TYR A 60 -25.69 -21.07 -4.74
CA TYR A 60 -26.53 -21.56 -5.81
C TYR A 60 -27.45 -20.44 -6.29
N THR A 61 -27.24 -19.97 -7.52
CA THR A 61 -27.86 -18.75 -8.04
C THR A 61 -29.14 -19.06 -8.81
N PRO A 62 -30.06 -18.08 -8.94
CA PRO A 62 -31.26 -18.23 -9.76
C PRO A 62 -30.94 -18.64 -11.20
N LYS A 63 -29.86 -18.10 -11.78
CA LYS A 63 -29.40 -18.47 -13.12
C LYS A 63 -29.11 -19.96 -13.24
N GLN A 64 -28.33 -20.52 -12.30
CA GLN A 64 -27.98 -21.95 -12.31
C GLN A 64 -29.21 -22.84 -12.11
N TYR A 65 -30.16 -22.41 -11.27
CA TYR A 65 -31.42 -23.12 -11.06
C TYR A 65 -32.27 -23.18 -12.33
N PHE A 66 -32.49 -22.03 -13.00
CA PHE A 66 -33.31 -21.98 -14.20
C PHE A 66 -32.63 -22.60 -15.44
N GLU A 67 -31.30 -22.69 -15.46
CA GLU A 67 -30.57 -23.47 -16.47
C GLU A 67 -30.86 -24.98 -16.34
N GLN A 68 -31.17 -25.46 -15.13
CA GLN A 68 -31.41 -26.89 -14.85
C GLN A 68 -32.89 -27.26 -14.85
N HIS A 69 -33.78 -26.34 -14.47
CA HIS A 69 -35.20 -26.60 -14.25
C HIS A 69 -36.14 -25.85 -15.21
N GLY A 70 -35.58 -25.10 -16.17
CA GLY A 70 -36.34 -24.29 -17.11
C GLY A 70 -36.81 -22.96 -16.52
N GLN A 71 -37.11 -21.99 -17.38
CA GLN A 71 -37.66 -20.69 -16.97
C GLN A 71 -39.19 -20.76 -16.83
N PRO A 72 -39.81 -20.02 -15.89
CA PRO A 72 -41.26 -19.93 -15.83
C PRO A 72 -41.84 -19.24 -17.09
N GLU A 73 -42.90 -19.82 -17.67
CA GLU A 73 -43.50 -19.48 -18.98
C GLU A 73 -44.00 -18.02 -19.15
N THR A 74 -44.05 -17.21 -18.09
CA THR A 74 -44.57 -15.83 -18.12
C THR A 74 -43.53 -14.76 -18.51
N TRP A 75 -42.50 -15.14 -19.28
CA TRP A 75 -41.48 -14.19 -19.72
C TRP A 75 -41.94 -13.38 -20.94
N GLN A 76 -42.42 -12.17 -20.72
CA GLN A 76 -42.45 -11.13 -21.75
C GLN A 76 -41.28 -10.16 -21.50
N PRO A 77 -40.37 -9.95 -22.48
CA PRO A 77 -39.37 -8.91 -22.38
C PRO A 77 -40.09 -7.55 -22.45
N GLN A 78 -40.33 -6.92 -21.30
CA GLN A 78 -40.76 -5.53 -21.30
C GLN A 78 -39.71 -4.71 -22.04
N SER A 79 -40.17 -3.91 -23.00
CA SER A 79 -39.34 -2.96 -23.73
C SER A 79 -38.50 -2.17 -22.73
N ARG A 80 -37.19 -2.09 -22.97
CA ARG A 80 -36.28 -1.32 -22.11
C ARG A 80 -36.75 0.14 -22.15
N LYS A 81 -37.54 0.56 -21.16
CA LYS A 81 -37.80 1.98 -20.92
C LYS A 81 -36.43 2.65 -20.85
N GLN A 82 -36.20 3.68 -21.66
CA GLN A 82 -34.97 4.45 -21.65
C GLN A 82 -34.66 4.85 -20.20
N TRP A 83 -33.56 4.29 -19.69
CA TRP A 83 -33.10 4.56 -18.34
C TRP A 83 -32.64 6.01 -18.28
N GLN A 84 -33.36 6.83 -17.51
CA GLN A 84 -32.82 8.11 -17.09
C GLN A 84 -32.02 7.90 -15.79
N PRO A 85 -30.77 8.39 -15.71
CA PRO A 85 -30.00 8.31 -14.48
C PRO A 85 -30.78 9.00 -13.36
N LEU A 86 -31.06 8.27 -12.28
CA LEU A 86 -31.47 8.90 -11.03
C LEU A 86 -30.37 9.92 -10.65
N PRO A 87 -30.73 11.12 -10.17
CA PRO A 87 -29.75 12.06 -9.67
C PRO A 87 -28.91 11.35 -8.60
N ALA A 88 -27.58 11.43 -8.73
CA ALA A 88 -26.67 10.82 -7.77
C ALA A 88 -27.03 11.31 -6.36
N LYS A 89 -27.28 10.39 -5.43
CA LYS A 89 -27.47 10.75 -4.01
C LYS A 89 -26.29 11.60 -3.57
N LYS A 90 -26.56 12.79 -3.02
CA LYS A 90 -25.53 13.64 -2.42
C LYS A 90 -24.96 12.89 -1.22
N PHE A 91 -23.67 12.59 -1.26
CA PHE A 91 -22.97 12.02 -0.12
C PHE A 91 -22.68 13.10 0.93
N SER A 92 -22.57 12.70 2.19
CA SER A 92 -22.26 13.61 3.29
C SER A 92 -20.76 13.82 3.44
N THR A 93 -20.37 14.95 4.03
CA THR A 93 -18.96 15.27 4.36
C THR A 93 -18.89 15.80 5.78
N ILE A 94 -17.78 15.51 6.46
CA ILE A 94 -17.48 16.08 7.78
C ILE A 94 -16.92 17.48 7.56
N ASP A 95 -17.34 18.44 8.38
CA ASP A 95 -16.95 19.83 8.22
C ASP A 95 -15.45 20.02 8.53
N ARG A 96 -14.85 21.02 7.89
CA ARG A 96 -13.42 21.30 8.04
C ARG A 96 -13.06 21.78 9.44
N ALA A 97 -13.99 22.38 10.18
CA ALA A 97 -13.71 22.88 11.53
C ALA A 97 -13.52 21.70 12.51
N THR A 98 -14.34 20.65 12.39
CA THR A 98 -14.18 19.39 13.13
C THR A 98 -12.83 18.74 12.85
N VAL A 99 -12.41 18.67 11.58
CA VAL A 99 -11.08 18.15 11.22
C VAL A 99 -10.00 18.98 11.90
N LYS A 100 -10.01 20.31 11.72
CA LYS A 100 -9.01 21.22 12.30
C LYS A 100 -8.96 21.16 13.84
N ALA A 101 -10.11 21.08 14.50
CA ALA A 101 -10.19 20.98 15.96
C ALA A 101 -9.49 19.71 16.49
N SER A 102 -9.46 18.64 15.69
CA SER A 102 -8.73 17.41 16.04
C SER A 102 -7.21 17.51 15.84
N LEU A 103 -6.69 18.48 15.08
CA LEU A 103 -5.25 18.58 14.75
C LEU A 103 -4.44 19.27 15.85
N THR A 104 -4.67 18.86 17.10
CA THR A 104 -4.07 19.46 18.30
C THR A 104 -3.83 18.39 19.37
N ASN A 105 -3.26 18.80 20.52
CA ASN A 105 -3.11 17.97 21.72
C ASN A 105 -2.36 16.65 21.47
N TYR A 106 -1.27 16.71 20.71
CA TYR A 106 -0.52 15.54 20.28
C TYR A 106 0.24 14.83 21.42
N ASP A 107 0.49 15.53 22.53
CA ASP A 107 1.08 14.95 23.74
C ASP A 107 0.21 13.82 24.32
N ALA A 108 -1.12 13.92 24.15
CA ALA A 108 -2.08 12.93 24.59
C ALA A 108 -2.50 11.93 23.49
N ASN A 109 -1.78 11.86 22.36
CA ASN A 109 -2.11 10.98 21.24
C ASN A 109 -1.09 9.84 21.16
N ASN A 110 -1.49 8.63 21.55
CA ASN A 110 -0.59 7.49 21.71
C ASN A 110 0.13 7.13 20.41
N PHE A 111 -0.54 7.23 19.26
CA PHE A 111 0.12 6.96 17.99
C PHE A 111 1.18 8.01 17.67
N VAL A 112 0.94 9.29 17.99
CA VAL A 112 1.94 10.34 17.82
C VAL A 112 3.10 10.16 18.79
N GLN A 113 2.84 9.79 20.04
CA GLN A 113 3.90 9.45 21.01
C GLN A 113 4.78 8.29 20.50
N PHE A 114 4.16 7.26 19.93
CA PHE A 114 4.89 6.18 19.28
C PHE A 114 5.78 6.69 18.14
N LEU A 115 5.24 7.52 17.23
CA LEU A 115 6.02 8.10 16.12
C LEU A 115 7.18 8.96 16.62
N LEU A 116 6.96 9.82 17.64
CA LEU A 116 7.99 10.64 18.25
C LEU A 116 9.13 9.79 18.80
N SER A 117 8.79 8.70 19.50
CA SER A 117 9.78 7.78 20.08
C SER A 117 10.63 7.07 19.02
N LYS A 118 10.07 6.83 17.83
CA LYS A 118 10.72 6.07 16.75
C LYS A 118 11.46 6.92 15.73
N PHE A 119 10.93 8.10 15.42
CA PHE A 119 11.39 8.92 14.29
C PHE A 119 11.81 10.33 14.70
N GLY A 120 11.64 10.69 15.97
CA GLY A 120 11.92 12.04 16.45
C GLY A 120 10.88 13.07 15.99
N HIS A 121 11.14 14.32 16.34
CA HIS A 121 10.18 15.41 16.22
C HIS A 121 9.87 15.79 14.76
N ASP A 122 10.90 15.95 13.92
CA ASP A 122 10.72 16.50 12.57
C ASP A 122 9.99 15.54 11.63
N ALA A 123 10.39 14.28 11.61
CA ALA A 123 9.71 13.23 10.84
C ALA A 123 8.25 13.06 11.28
N THR A 124 8.00 13.11 12.60
CA THR A 124 6.64 12.99 13.15
C THR A 124 5.78 14.19 12.77
N LYS A 125 6.30 15.41 12.92
CA LYS A 125 5.63 16.64 12.49
C LYS A 125 5.29 16.60 11.01
N HIS A 126 6.22 16.13 10.18
CA HIS A 126 6.02 16.00 8.74
C HIS A 126 4.82 15.10 8.40
N VAL A 127 4.75 13.89 8.99
CA VAL A 127 3.62 12.98 8.70
C VAL A 127 2.30 13.45 9.30
N ILE A 128 2.31 14.11 10.47
CA ILE A 128 1.12 14.73 11.05
C ILE A 128 0.53 15.76 10.08
N GLN A 129 1.38 16.62 9.53
CA GLN A 129 0.96 17.67 8.60
C GLN A 129 0.50 17.10 7.26
N ASN A 130 1.21 16.13 6.71
CA ASN A 130 0.85 15.53 5.42
C ASN A 130 -0.45 14.74 5.50
N TYR A 131 -0.61 13.88 6.50
CA TYR A 131 -1.75 12.97 6.61
C TYR A 131 -2.90 13.52 7.47
N PHE A 132 -2.74 14.73 8.02
CA PHE A 132 -3.69 15.34 8.95
C PHE A 132 -4.02 14.39 10.11
N ILE A 133 -3.01 13.90 10.82
CA ILE A 133 -3.26 12.99 11.95
C ILE A 133 -4.03 13.75 13.04
N GLY A 134 -5.22 13.28 13.41
CA GLY A 134 -6.07 13.89 14.42
C GLY A 134 -5.98 13.20 15.78
N THR A 135 -6.36 13.92 16.82
CA THR A 135 -6.50 13.47 18.20
C THR A 135 -7.98 13.46 18.59
N SER A 136 -8.40 12.48 19.38
CA SER A 136 -9.76 12.39 19.90
C SER A 136 -9.76 12.19 21.40
N LYS A 137 -10.75 12.79 22.08
CA LYS A 137 -11.01 12.58 23.52
C LYS A 137 -11.98 11.43 23.79
N ASN A 138 -12.49 10.76 22.75
CA ASN A 138 -13.43 9.65 22.92
C ASN A 138 -12.79 8.48 23.68
N TRP A 139 -11.49 8.25 23.47
CA TRP A 139 -10.65 7.48 24.37
C TRP A 139 -9.37 8.27 24.62
N GLU A 140 -8.86 8.23 25.84
CA GLU A 140 -7.54 8.78 26.14
C GLU A 140 -6.49 8.11 25.25
N GLY A 141 -5.66 8.90 24.57
CA GLY A 141 -4.68 8.37 23.61
C GLY A 141 -5.17 8.18 22.17
N ALA A 142 -6.45 8.42 21.86
CA ALA A 142 -7.03 8.04 20.57
C ALA A 142 -6.57 8.89 19.39
N THR A 143 -6.40 8.22 18.25
CA THR A 143 -5.97 8.81 16.98
C THR A 143 -7.10 8.76 15.96
N VAL A 144 -7.26 9.82 15.18
CA VAL A 144 -8.20 9.91 14.07
C VAL A 144 -7.42 9.96 12.75
N PHE A 145 -7.75 9.03 11.85
CA PHE A 145 -7.28 9.02 10.47
C PHE A 145 -8.39 9.55 9.55
N TRP A 146 -8.17 10.73 9.00
CA TRP A 146 -9.13 11.37 8.10
C TRP A 146 -9.02 10.85 6.68
N GLN A 147 -10.15 10.47 6.10
CA GLN A 147 -10.27 10.13 4.69
C GLN A 147 -10.72 11.40 3.96
N ILE A 148 -9.75 12.13 3.41
CA ILE A 148 -9.96 13.41 2.72
C ILE A 148 -9.76 13.19 1.23
N ASP A 149 -10.75 13.60 0.43
CA ASP A 149 -10.68 13.45 -1.03
C ASP A 149 -9.75 14.51 -1.66
N THR A 150 -9.48 14.36 -2.96
CA THR A 150 -8.63 15.30 -3.73
C THR A 150 -9.13 16.74 -3.75
N THR A 151 -10.41 16.98 -3.40
CA THR A 151 -11.01 18.33 -3.29
C THR A 151 -10.89 18.93 -1.89
N GLY A 152 -10.26 18.20 -0.95
CA GLY A 152 -10.09 18.64 0.43
C GLY A 152 -11.37 18.54 1.26
N LYS A 153 -12.26 17.60 0.93
CA LYS A 153 -13.47 17.31 1.72
C LYS A 153 -13.27 16.02 2.53
N ALA A 154 -13.55 16.09 3.83
CA ALA A 154 -13.47 14.92 4.70
C ALA A 154 -14.68 14.02 4.49
N ARG A 155 -14.45 12.82 3.96
CA ARG A 155 -15.45 11.80 3.62
C ARG A 155 -15.80 10.92 4.80
N ALA A 156 -14.82 10.68 5.65
CA ALA A 156 -14.96 9.97 6.92
C ALA A 156 -13.75 10.29 7.81
N GLY A 157 -13.87 9.96 9.09
CA GLY A 157 -12.75 9.88 10.03
C GLY A 157 -12.83 8.54 10.73
N LYS A 158 -11.75 7.76 10.67
CA LYS A 158 -11.66 6.46 11.31
C LYS A 158 -10.78 6.59 12.54
N MET A 159 -11.24 6.10 13.67
CA MET A 159 -10.59 6.31 14.96
C MET A 159 -10.14 4.99 15.57
N PHE A 160 -8.94 5.00 16.14
CA PHE A 160 -8.34 3.86 16.82
C PHE A 160 -7.65 4.28 18.11
N LEU A 161 -7.54 3.36 19.06
CA LEU A 161 -6.58 3.47 20.16
C LEU A 161 -5.32 2.65 19.85
N TYR A 162 -4.16 3.27 20.04
CA TYR A 162 -2.87 2.62 19.95
C TYR A 162 -2.22 2.54 21.32
N ASP A 163 -1.37 1.54 21.50
CA ASP A 163 -0.38 1.51 22.55
C ASP A 163 0.79 2.44 22.19
N ALA A 164 1.14 3.36 23.09
CA ALA A 164 2.13 4.41 22.82
C ALA A 164 3.56 3.87 22.68
N THR A 165 3.87 2.73 23.31
CA THR A 165 5.21 2.16 23.32
C THR A 165 5.43 1.22 22.13
N THR A 166 4.47 0.35 21.87
CA THR A 166 4.57 -0.72 20.86
C THR A 166 3.98 -0.34 19.52
N GLY A 167 3.16 0.72 19.45
CA GLY A 167 2.43 1.10 18.23
C GLY A 167 1.39 0.06 17.80
N LYS A 168 1.03 -0.89 18.68
CA LYS A 168 0.00 -1.89 18.42
C LYS A 168 -1.38 -1.30 18.61
N ARG A 169 -2.29 -1.64 17.71
CA ARG A 169 -3.67 -1.16 17.70
C ARG A 169 -4.54 -2.03 18.59
N ASP A 170 -5.35 -1.40 19.45
CA ASP A 170 -6.46 -2.08 20.10
C ASP A 170 -7.56 -2.34 19.06
N LYS A 171 -7.79 -3.62 18.74
CA LYS A 171 -8.76 -4.03 17.70
C LYS A 171 -10.21 -3.84 18.14
N GLN A 172 -10.48 -3.73 19.44
CA GLN A 172 -11.83 -3.54 19.97
C GLN A 172 -12.21 -2.06 20.04
N LYS A 173 -11.21 -1.18 20.12
CA LYS A 173 -11.38 0.27 20.11
C LYS A 173 -11.25 0.84 18.70
N LEU A 174 -12.24 0.52 17.86
CA LEU A 174 -12.47 1.10 16.54
C LEU A 174 -13.79 1.87 16.55
N ASN A 175 -13.79 3.12 16.09
CA ASN A 175 -15.04 3.83 15.84
C ASN A 175 -14.91 4.79 14.64
N TRP A 176 -16.03 5.32 14.17
CA TRP A 176 -16.09 6.31 13.10
C TRP A 176 -16.55 7.65 13.66
N VAL A 177 -15.90 8.73 13.22
CA VAL A 177 -16.18 10.07 13.74
C VAL A 177 -17.64 10.48 13.52
N HIS A 178 -18.23 10.19 12.35
CA HIS A 178 -19.63 10.52 12.08
C HIS A 178 -20.60 9.79 13.04
N SER A 179 -20.24 8.58 13.49
CA SER A 179 -21.01 7.83 14.50
C SER A 179 -20.86 8.44 15.90
N ILE A 180 -19.65 8.85 16.28
CA ILE A 180 -19.37 9.52 17.57
C ILE A 180 -20.12 10.85 17.66
N LEU A 181 -20.07 11.64 16.58
CA LEU A 181 -20.76 12.93 16.48
C LEU A 181 -22.27 12.79 16.25
N LYS A 182 -22.79 11.57 16.10
CA LYS A 182 -24.20 11.25 15.86
C LYS A 182 -24.81 12.07 14.71
N LEU A 183 -24.05 12.24 13.63
CA LEU A 183 -24.47 13.03 12.46
C LEU A 183 -25.71 12.37 11.82
N GLN A 184 -26.82 13.12 11.79
CA GLN A 184 -28.08 12.63 11.25
C GLN A 184 -28.01 12.50 9.72
N ASN A 185 -28.62 11.43 9.18
CA ASN A 185 -28.70 11.17 7.74
C ASN A 185 -27.33 11.21 7.01
N PHE A 186 -26.26 10.77 7.68
CA PHE A 186 -24.92 10.75 7.09
C PHE A 186 -24.80 9.66 6.02
N GLU A 187 -24.85 10.07 4.75
CA GLU A 187 -24.68 9.18 3.59
C GLU A 187 -23.18 8.94 3.36
N LEU A 188 -22.66 7.85 3.94
CA LEU A 188 -21.24 7.49 3.91
C LEU A 188 -20.77 7.14 2.49
N LYS A 189 -19.86 7.95 1.96
CA LYS A 189 -19.09 7.63 0.76
C LYS A 189 -17.63 7.95 1.00
N GLN A 190 -16.92 6.96 1.51
CA GLN A 190 -15.51 7.07 1.86
C GLN A 190 -14.62 7.21 0.60
N CYS A 191 -13.41 7.70 0.81
CA CYS A 191 -12.30 7.71 -0.16
C CYS A 191 -11.10 6.93 0.41
N LEU A 192 -9.97 6.86 -0.30
CA LEU A 192 -8.76 6.30 0.28
C LEU A 192 -8.19 7.23 1.36
N PHE A 193 -7.55 6.66 2.39
CA PHE A 193 -6.74 7.45 3.31
C PHE A 193 -5.51 7.97 2.57
N GLY A 194 -5.17 9.25 2.75
CA GLY A 194 -4.11 9.93 2.00
C GLY A 194 -4.49 10.35 0.58
N GLU A 195 -5.74 10.16 0.13
CA GLU A 195 -6.14 10.46 -1.25
C GLU A 195 -5.91 11.93 -1.63
N HIS A 196 -6.08 12.86 -0.69
CA HIS A 196 -5.76 14.28 -0.84
C HIS A 196 -4.29 14.55 -1.21
N LEU A 197 -3.37 13.63 -0.94
CA LEU A 197 -1.97 13.76 -1.34
C LEU A 197 -1.78 13.68 -2.85
N LEU A 198 -2.73 13.06 -3.58
CA LEU A 198 -2.65 12.92 -5.03
C LEU A 198 -2.78 14.24 -5.78
N SER A 199 -3.47 15.25 -5.19
CA SER A 199 -3.63 16.58 -5.78
C SER A 199 -2.52 17.56 -5.38
N GLN A 200 -1.56 17.14 -4.55
CA GLN A 200 -0.45 17.99 -4.15
C GLN A 200 0.59 18.12 -5.28
N PRO A 201 1.07 19.34 -5.60
CA PRO A 201 2.03 19.55 -6.70
C PRO A 201 3.30 18.70 -6.61
N GLN A 202 3.88 18.53 -5.42
CA GLN A 202 5.09 17.74 -5.20
C GLN A 202 4.91 16.22 -5.43
N ASN A 203 3.66 15.78 -5.55
CA ASN A 203 3.31 14.37 -5.75
C ASN A 203 2.86 14.07 -7.17
N VAL A 204 2.85 15.06 -8.08
CA VAL A 204 2.58 14.85 -9.49
C VAL A 204 3.61 13.88 -10.08
N GLY A 205 3.15 12.91 -10.88
CA GLY A 205 4.03 11.95 -11.55
C GLY A 205 4.57 10.79 -10.69
N LYS A 206 4.58 10.90 -9.35
CA LYS A 206 5.04 9.80 -8.48
C LYS A 206 4.25 8.50 -8.70
N PRO A 207 4.79 7.32 -8.43
CA PRO A 207 3.97 6.11 -8.29
C PRO A 207 3.12 6.16 -7.00
N VAL A 208 1.98 5.47 -7.00
CA VAL A 208 1.10 5.33 -5.84
C VAL A 208 1.34 3.97 -5.19
N ALA A 209 1.53 3.94 -3.88
CA ALA A 209 1.60 2.71 -3.09
C ALA A 209 0.34 2.58 -2.22
N ILE A 210 -0.32 1.42 -2.26
CA ILE A 210 -1.56 1.16 -1.51
C ILE A 210 -1.36 0.01 -0.55
N VAL A 211 -1.64 0.25 0.73
CA VAL A 211 -1.62 -0.74 1.82
C VAL A 211 -3.01 -0.89 2.45
N GLU A 212 -3.16 -1.88 3.33
CA GLU A 212 -4.43 -2.08 4.05
C GLU A 212 -4.68 -1.00 5.11
N SER A 213 -3.68 -0.69 5.93
CA SER A 213 -3.85 0.10 7.15
C SER A 213 -3.26 1.51 7.05
N GLU A 214 -3.91 2.45 7.72
CA GLU A 214 -3.51 3.86 7.76
C GLU A 214 -2.14 4.04 8.46
N LYS A 215 -1.89 3.29 9.54
CA LYS A 215 -0.58 3.24 10.23
C LYS A 215 0.53 2.89 9.24
N THR A 216 0.31 1.83 8.46
CA THR A 216 1.30 1.29 7.52
C THR A 216 1.64 2.33 6.46
N ALA A 217 0.65 3.05 5.93
CA ALA A 217 0.86 4.10 4.93
C ALA A 217 1.70 5.25 5.49
N ILE A 218 1.43 5.68 6.72
CA ILE A 218 2.17 6.75 7.38
C ILE A 218 3.63 6.36 7.59
N ILE A 219 3.89 5.19 8.17
CA ILE A 219 5.25 4.73 8.43
C ILE A 219 6.01 4.54 7.12
N ALA A 220 5.40 3.87 6.14
CA ALA A 220 6.04 3.64 4.85
C ALA A 220 6.34 4.94 4.08
N SER A 221 5.56 5.99 4.30
CA SER A 221 5.82 7.31 3.69
C SER A 221 7.13 7.95 4.14
N LEU A 222 7.60 7.63 5.35
CA LEU A 222 8.90 8.11 5.86
C LEU A 222 10.06 7.38 5.17
N TYR A 223 9.99 6.06 5.07
CA TYR A 223 11.06 5.24 4.52
C TYR A 223 11.11 5.28 2.99
N LEU A 224 9.96 5.37 2.33
CA LEU A 224 9.83 5.23 0.89
C LEU A 224 9.11 6.45 0.28
N PRO A 225 9.74 7.65 0.33
CA PRO A 225 9.13 8.92 -0.08
C PRO A 225 8.96 9.08 -1.60
N MET A 226 9.49 8.15 -2.38
CA MET A 226 9.28 8.07 -3.83
C MET A 226 7.84 7.69 -4.19
N TYR A 227 7.09 7.05 -3.28
CA TYR A 227 5.68 6.72 -3.47
C TYR A 227 4.76 7.73 -2.78
N VAL A 228 3.56 7.90 -3.34
CA VAL A 228 2.42 8.46 -2.59
C VAL A 228 1.71 7.31 -1.88
N TRP A 229 1.81 7.26 -0.55
CA TRP A 229 1.24 6.16 0.24
C TRP A 229 -0.22 6.42 0.61
N LEU A 230 -1.08 5.49 0.22
CA LEU A 230 -2.51 5.49 0.50
C LEU A 230 -2.90 4.22 1.27
N ALA A 231 -4.01 4.28 2.01
CA ALA A 231 -4.58 3.09 2.65
C ALA A 231 -6.05 2.88 2.31
N THR A 232 -6.45 1.62 2.17
CA THR A 232 -7.84 1.23 1.92
C THR A 232 -8.69 1.23 3.19
N GLY A 233 -8.04 1.14 4.36
CA GLY A 233 -8.68 1.01 5.66
C GLY A 233 -9.37 -0.34 5.86
N GLY A 234 -8.99 -1.35 5.06
CA GLY A 234 -9.50 -2.72 5.08
C GLY A 234 -9.53 -3.35 3.68
N MET A 235 -9.15 -4.62 3.58
CA MET A 235 -9.03 -5.34 2.29
C MET A 235 -10.24 -5.19 1.36
N CYS A 236 -11.47 -5.21 1.90
CA CYS A 236 -12.71 -5.13 1.09
C CYS A 236 -12.88 -3.82 0.31
N ASN A 237 -12.16 -2.76 0.69
CA ASN A 237 -12.33 -1.42 0.12
C ASN A 237 -11.53 -1.17 -1.15
N LEU A 238 -10.67 -2.10 -1.58
CA LEU A 238 -9.97 -2.00 -2.85
C LEU A 238 -10.91 -2.34 -4.02
N ASN A 239 -11.34 -1.32 -4.77
CA ASN A 239 -12.22 -1.42 -5.94
C ASN A 239 -12.03 -0.23 -6.89
N THR A 240 -12.69 -0.27 -8.06
CA THR A 240 -12.59 0.75 -9.11
C THR A 240 -13.06 2.13 -8.65
N GLU A 241 -14.12 2.22 -7.84
CA GLU A 241 -14.62 3.50 -7.32
C GLU A 241 -13.57 4.20 -6.44
N ARG A 242 -12.86 3.44 -5.61
CA ARG A 242 -11.81 3.99 -4.73
C ARG A 242 -10.51 4.31 -5.44
N LEU A 243 -10.22 3.63 -6.55
CA LEU A 243 -9.01 3.91 -7.33
C LEU A 243 -9.21 5.01 -8.37
N GLN A 244 -10.43 5.52 -8.54
CA GLN A 244 -10.74 6.54 -9.53
C GLN A 244 -9.82 7.77 -9.42
N ALA A 245 -9.49 8.20 -8.19
CA ALA A 245 -8.58 9.33 -7.96
C ALA A 245 -7.12 9.06 -8.39
N ALA A 246 -6.71 7.79 -8.46
CA ALA A 246 -5.39 7.36 -8.90
C ALA A 246 -5.36 6.90 -10.37
N LYS A 247 -6.44 7.11 -11.13
CA LYS A 247 -6.51 6.72 -12.55
C LYS A 247 -5.40 7.39 -13.35
N GLY A 248 -4.73 6.62 -14.21
CA GLY A 248 -3.61 7.09 -15.02
C GLY A 248 -2.24 7.06 -14.31
N ARG A 249 -2.18 6.72 -13.02
CA ARG A 249 -0.91 6.55 -12.29
C ARG A 249 -0.48 5.09 -12.24
N GLN A 250 0.82 4.85 -12.08
CA GLN A 250 1.35 3.54 -11.70
C GLN A 250 0.98 3.28 -10.24
N VAL A 251 0.23 2.21 -9.97
CA VAL A 251 -0.20 1.81 -8.64
C VAL A 251 0.47 0.50 -8.25
N TYR A 252 1.09 0.47 -7.08
CA TYR A 252 1.66 -0.73 -6.45
C TYR A 252 0.85 -1.07 -5.21
N LEU A 253 0.38 -2.31 -5.12
CA LEU A 253 -0.33 -2.81 -3.95
C LEU A 253 0.65 -3.56 -3.05
N PHE A 254 0.67 -3.23 -1.77
CA PHE A 254 1.50 -3.86 -0.75
C PHE A 254 0.58 -4.59 0.24
N PRO A 255 0.18 -5.83 -0.06
CA PRO A 255 -0.68 -6.61 0.82
C PRO A 255 0.04 -6.98 2.12
N ASP A 256 -0.68 -7.00 3.24
CA ASP A 256 -0.17 -7.67 4.43
C ASP A 256 -0.16 -9.20 4.23
N LEU A 257 0.64 -9.91 5.04
CA LEU A 257 0.80 -11.35 4.91
C LEU A 257 -0.47 -12.14 5.29
N LYS A 258 -1.42 -11.53 6.02
CA LYS A 258 -2.63 -12.18 6.54
C LYS A 258 -3.80 -12.15 5.56
N ALA A 259 -4.00 -11.02 4.90
CA ALA A 259 -4.97 -10.81 3.82
C ALA A 259 -4.63 -11.68 2.60
N GLY A 260 -3.34 -11.99 2.45
CA GLY A 260 -2.82 -12.92 1.47
C GLY A 260 -2.61 -12.27 0.11
N TYR A 261 -1.39 -12.41 -0.43
CA TYR A 261 -1.00 -11.88 -1.74
C TYR A 261 -1.99 -12.24 -2.86
N LYS A 262 -2.50 -13.49 -2.86
CA LYS A 262 -3.41 -13.98 -3.89
C LYS A 262 -4.70 -13.16 -4.00
N ALA A 263 -5.31 -12.80 -2.87
CA ALA A 263 -6.55 -12.01 -2.86
C ALA A 263 -6.34 -10.60 -3.44
N TRP A 264 -5.20 -9.99 -3.14
CA TRP A 264 -4.83 -8.70 -3.70
C TRP A 264 -4.43 -8.78 -5.17
N GLN A 265 -3.81 -9.88 -5.59
CA GLN A 265 -3.48 -10.14 -6.99
C GLN A 265 -4.74 -10.30 -7.85
N GLU A 266 -5.75 -11.03 -7.37
CA GLU A 266 -7.04 -11.16 -8.04
C GLU A 266 -7.73 -9.81 -8.21
N LYS A 267 -7.74 -8.98 -7.16
CA LYS A 267 -8.25 -7.60 -7.25
C LYS A 267 -7.46 -6.73 -8.22
N ALA A 268 -6.13 -6.85 -8.23
CA ALA A 268 -5.29 -6.14 -9.18
C ALA A 268 -5.64 -6.51 -10.63
N ASN A 269 -5.93 -7.78 -10.91
CA ASN A 269 -6.33 -8.23 -12.25
C ASN A 269 -7.66 -7.62 -12.68
N VAL A 270 -8.68 -7.62 -11.81
CA VAL A 270 -9.96 -6.95 -12.07
C VAL A 270 -9.77 -5.45 -12.32
N LEU A 271 -8.88 -4.79 -11.58
CA LEU A 271 -8.57 -3.37 -11.78
C LEU A 271 -7.84 -3.11 -13.10
N LYS A 272 -6.92 -4.01 -13.51
CA LYS A 272 -6.25 -3.94 -14.81
C LYS A 272 -7.24 -4.07 -15.96
N GLU A 273 -8.17 -5.01 -15.88
CA GLU A 273 -9.25 -5.18 -16.86
C GLU A 273 -10.13 -3.93 -16.96
N ALA A 274 -10.29 -3.20 -15.84
CA ALA A 274 -10.97 -1.90 -15.81
C ALA A 274 -10.11 -0.71 -16.29
N GLY A 275 -8.90 -0.95 -16.83
CA GLY A 275 -8.03 0.07 -17.41
C GLY A 275 -7.09 0.78 -16.43
N TYR A 276 -6.85 0.21 -15.25
CA TYR A 276 -5.90 0.77 -14.27
C TYR A 276 -4.52 0.12 -14.36
N ASN A 277 -3.46 0.92 -14.23
CA ASN A 277 -2.09 0.43 -14.17
C ASN A 277 -1.72 0.02 -12.73
N VAL A 278 -2.13 -1.18 -12.34
CA VAL A 278 -1.99 -1.70 -10.96
C VAL A 278 -1.10 -2.95 -10.96
N LYS A 279 -0.16 -3.06 -10.00
CA LYS A 279 0.65 -4.26 -9.79
C LYS A 279 0.64 -4.64 -8.30
N ALA A 280 0.38 -5.90 -7.99
CA ALA A 280 0.56 -6.41 -6.63
C ALA A 280 2.05 -6.71 -6.40
N ASN A 281 2.59 -6.23 -5.29
CA ASN A 281 3.98 -6.46 -4.90
C ASN A 281 4.07 -7.76 -4.08
N ASN A 282 4.97 -8.65 -4.48
CA ASN A 282 5.22 -9.96 -3.88
C ASN A 282 6.39 -9.99 -2.90
N MET A 283 7.13 -8.90 -2.72
CA MET A 283 8.36 -8.84 -1.92
C MET A 283 8.20 -9.40 -0.51
N LEU A 284 7.10 -9.04 0.17
CA LEU A 284 6.83 -9.55 1.52
C LEU A 284 6.60 -11.06 1.51
N LYS A 285 5.79 -11.55 0.57
CA LYS A 285 5.47 -12.97 0.44
C LYS A 285 6.73 -13.80 0.17
N ASP A 286 7.59 -13.33 -0.73
CA ASP A 286 8.76 -14.09 -1.18
C ASP A 286 9.88 -14.16 -0.12
N ARG A 287 9.85 -13.26 0.88
CA ARG A 287 10.82 -13.19 1.98
C ARG A 287 10.22 -13.57 3.34
N ALA A 288 8.94 -13.93 3.40
CA ALA A 288 8.25 -14.19 4.66
C ALA A 288 8.57 -15.57 5.22
N THR A 289 8.89 -15.62 6.51
CA THR A 289 8.94 -16.85 7.29
C THR A 289 7.52 -17.31 7.67
N PRO A 290 7.31 -18.60 8.01
CA PRO A 290 6.02 -19.09 8.49
C PRO A 290 5.47 -18.28 9.69
N ASP A 291 6.34 -17.87 10.60
CA ASP A 291 5.97 -17.05 11.76
C ASP A 291 5.51 -15.64 11.35
N ALA A 292 6.18 -15.02 10.38
CA ALA A 292 5.77 -13.73 9.83
C ALA A 292 4.39 -13.81 9.15
N ILE A 293 4.11 -14.92 8.45
CA ILE A 293 2.81 -15.19 7.84
C ILE A 293 1.73 -15.35 8.91
N ASN A 294 2.01 -16.13 9.96
CA ASN A 294 1.06 -16.35 11.04
C ASN A 294 0.79 -15.08 11.86
N ALA A 295 1.83 -14.27 12.10
CA ALA A 295 1.72 -12.96 12.72
C ALA A 295 0.97 -11.95 11.83
N GLY A 296 1.00 -12.15 10.51
CA GLY A 296 0.33 -11.31 9.54
C GLY A 296 1.04 -9.97 9.34
N LEU A 297 2.37 -9.99 9.26
CA LEU A 297 3.17 -8.76 9.16
C LEU A 297 2.84 -7.97 7.88
N ASP A 298 2.93 -6.65 7.99
CA ASP A 298 2.85 -5.71 6.88
C ASP A 298 4.21 -5.07 6.58
N ILE A 299 4.30 -4.26 5.52
CA ILE A 299 5.58 -3.63 5.14
C ILE A 299 6.14 -2.71 6.23
N ALA A 300 5.29 -2.06 7.04
CA ALA A 300 5.75 -1.18 8.09
C ALA A 300 6.41 -1.97 9.23
N ASP A 301 5.92 -3.17 9.55
CA ASP A 301 6.57 -4.04 10.53
C ASP A 301 8.02 -4.36 10.13
N TYR A 302 8.30 -4.56 8.83
CA TYR A 302 9.66 -4.73 8.32
C TYR A 302 10.49 -3.45 8.36
N LEU A 303 9.92 -2.33 7.91
CA LEU A 303 10.61 -1.05 7.86
C LEU A 303 11.04 -0.57 9.25
N LEU A 304 10.22 -0.83 10.28
CA LEU A 304 10.50 -0.47 11.67
C LEU A 304 11.73 -1.19 12.28
N HIS A 305 12.30 -2.18 11.61
CA HIS A 305 13.57 -2.80 12.03
C HIS A 305 14.80 -1.98 11.64
N PHE A 306 14.65 -0.99 10.75
CA PHE A 306 15.74 -0.12 10.31
C PHE A 306 15.65 1.24 10.99
N ASP A 307 16.81 1.80 11.34
CA ASP A 307 16.88 3.23 11.63
C ASP A 307 16.52 4.01 10.36
N LEU A 308 15.70 5.07 10.51
CA LEU A 308 15.20 5.84 9.37
C LEU A 308 16.33 6.56 8.63
N THR A 309 17.30 7.11 9.36
CA THR A 309 18.43 7.86 8.78
C THR A 309 19.31 6.92 7.97
N ASP A 310 19.70 5.79 8.57
CA ASP A 310 20.50 4.76 7.92
C ASP A 310 19.78 4.19 6.69
N PHE A 311 18.48 3.93 6.80
CA PHE A 311 17.70 3.41 5.68
C PHE A 311 17.69 4.39 4.52
N LEU A 312 17.41 5.66 4.78
CA LEU A 312 17.37 6.68 3.75
C LEU A 312 18.76 6.87 3.11
N GLN A 313 19.84 6.86 3.89
CA GLN A 313 21.20 6.93 3.34
C GLN A 313 21.51 5.76 2.41
N ARG A 314 21.09 4.54 2.75
CA ARG A 314 21.31 3.33 1.93
C ARG A 314 20.42 3.24 0.69
N THR A 315 19.27 3.90 0.70
CA THR A 315 18.24 3.79 -0.36
C THR A 315 18.12 5.04 -1.22
N GLN A 316 18.86 6.10 -0.90
CA GLN A 316 19.11 7.17 -1.85
C GLN A 316 19.72 6.52 -3.11
N PRO A 317 19.16 6.79 -4.30
CA PRO A 317 19.89 6.45 -5.51
C PRO A 317 21.27 7.08 -5.37
N ALA A 318 22.33 6.33 -5.73
CA ALA A 318 23.67 6.90 -5.82
C ALA A 318 23.52 8.28 -6.45
N PRO A 319 24.12 9.34 -5.85
CA PRO A 319 23.98 10.70 -6.36
C PRO A 319 24.11 10.65 -7.88
N PRO A 320 23.17 11.29 -8.63
CA PRO A 320 23.08 11.15 -10.07
C PRO A 320 24.50 11.23 -10.60
N ALA A 321 24.93 10.16 -11.29
CA ALA A 321 26.32 9.93 -11.68
C ALA A 321 26.97 11.28 -11.84
N GLN A 322 27.86 11.66 -10.90
CA GLN A 322 28.66 12.84 -11.12
C GLN A 322 29.27 12.60 -12.47
N THR A 323 28.75 13.29 -13.47
CA THR A 323 29.30 13.27 -14.80
C THR A 323 30.71 13.76 -14.54
N LEU A 324 31.68 12.86 -14.66
CA LEU A 324 33.10 13.18 -14.49
C LEU A 324 33.59 14.15 -15.58
N GLU A 325 32.69 14.61 -16.45
CA GLU A 325 32.80 15.82 -17.24
C GLU A 325 32.90 17.05 -16.32
N GLY A 326 34.05 17.19 -15.66
CA GLY A 326 34.37 18.34 -14.81
C GLY A 326 35.53 18.14 -13.85
N HIS A 327 36.00 16.91 -13.61
CA HIS A 327 37.01 16.62 -12.57
C HIS A 327 38.47 16.61 -13.05
N GLY A 328 38.76 17.19 -14.23
CA GLY A 328 40.13 17.27 -14.74
C GLY A 328 40.78 15.91 -15.04
N ILE A 329 39.98 14.87 -15.34
CA ILE A 329 40.48 13.56 -15.76
C ILE A 329 40.78 13.60 -17.26
N HIS A 330 42.06 13.59 -17.61
CA HIS A 330 42.57 13.56 -18.98
C HIS A 330 43.23 12.21 -19.32
N ASP A 331 43.60 11.41 -18.32
CA ASP A 331 44.09 10.04 -18.52
C ASP A 331 42.94 9.09 -18.92
N ALA A 332 43.10 8.41 -20.07
CA ALA A 332 42.07 7.53 -20.64
C ALA A 332 41.81 6.27 -19.79
N ARG A 333 42.87 5.70 -19.18
CA ARG A 333 42.75 4.51 -18.32
C ARG A 333 42.02 4.88 -17.03
N LEU A 334 42.39 6.01 -16.44
CA LEU A 334 41.70 6.53 -15.26
C LEU A 334 40.22 6.81 -15.55
N LYS A 335 39.91 7.42 -16.69
CA LYS A 335 38.53 7.68 -17.10
C LYS A 335 37.71 6.39 -17.23
N GLU A 336 38.28 5.35 -17.82
CA GLU A 336 37.61 4.05 -17.98
C GLU A 336 37.31 3.39 -16.62
N VAL A 337 38.29 3.36 -15.73
CA VAL A 337 38.18 2.68 -14.44
C VAL A 337 37.22 3.41 -13.50
N VAL A 338 37.28 4.74 -13.45
CA VAL A 338 36.36 5.54 -12.63
C VAL A 338 34.94 5.41 -13.17
N ASN A 339 34.73 5.41 -14.48
CA ASN A 339 33.41 5.16 -15.06
C ASN A 339 32.86 3.79 -14.66
N PHE A 340 33.69 2.74 -14.62
CA PHE A 340 33.25 1.43 -14.15
C PHE A 340 32.82 1.48 -12.68
N ILE A 341 33.63 2.06 -11.80
CA ILE A 341 33.38 2.09 -10.35
C ILE A 341 32.11 2.90 -10.02
N VAL A 342 31.90 4.04 -10.69
CA VAL A 342 30.73 4.90 -10.46
C VAL A 342 29.43 4.25 -10.93
N ASN A 343 29.48 3.47 -12.02
CA ASN A 343 28.28 2.89 -12.62
C ASN A 343 27.92 1.49 -12.08
N ASN A 344 28.76 0.90 -11.24
CA ASN A 344 28.53 -0.45 -10.70
C ASN A 344 28.58 -0.43 -9.17
N PRO A 345 27.59 -1.00 -8.46
CA PRO A 345 27.68 -1.15 -7.02
C PRO A 345 28.84 -2.08 -6.67
N MET A 346 29.80 -1.58 -5.89
CA MET A 346 30.96 -2.37 -5.46
C MET A 346 30.56 -3.35 -4.35
N PRO A 347 30.97 -4.63 -4.44
CA PRO A 347 30.62 -5.61 -3.43
C PRO A 347 31.31 -5.31 -2.10
N TYR A 348 30.75 -5.81 -0.99
CA TYR A 348 31.44 -5.87 0.30
C TYR A 348 31.06 -7.17 1.04
N PRO A 349 31.99 -7.82 1.77
CA PRO A 349 33.38 -7.41 1.97
C PRO A 349 34.22 -7.46 0.69
N LEU A 350 35.16 -6.51 0.54
CA LEU A 350 36.01 -6.34 -0.65
C LEU A 350 37.48 -6.34 -0.24
N GLU A 351 38.24 -7.31 -0.74
CA GLU A 351 39.69 -7.32 -0.59
C GLU A 351 40.33 -6.44 -1.67
N VAL A 352 40.99 -5.35 -1.26
CA VAL A 352 41.60 -4.38 -2.18
C VAL A 352 43.13 -4.45 -2.22
N ALA A 353 43.73 -5.20 -1.29
CA ALA A 353 45.12 -5.64 -1.26
C ALA A 353 45.22 -6.88 -0.37
N GLU A 354 46.31 -7.64 -0.48
CA GLU A 354 46.52 -8.88 0.30
C GLU A 354 46.32 -8.62 1.80
N GLY A 355 45.26 -9.22 2.36
CA GLY A 355 44.90 -9.08 3.79
C GLY A 355 44.22 -7.77 4.18
N TYR A 356 44.00 -6.84 3.25
CA TYR A 356 43.27 -5.58 3.48
C TYR A 356 41.85 -5.66 2.89
N ILE A 357 40.89 -5.93 3.78
CA ILE A 357 39.50 -6.19 3.46
C ILE A 357 38.64 -5.04 3.99
N LEU A 358 37.93 -4.38 3.09
CA LEU A 358 36.86 -3.41 3.38
C LEU A 358 35.61 -4.22 3.75
N ARG A 359 35.15 -4.11 4.98
CA ARG A 359 34.09 -4.96 5.56
C ARG A 359 32.70 -4.36 5.40
N THR A 360 32.62 -3.04 5.24
CA THR A 360 31.37 -2.29 5.13
C THR A 360 31.28 -1.51 3.83
N GLY A 361 30.05 -1.21 3.39
CA GLY A 361 29.83 -0.37 2.20
C GLY A 361 30.42 1.05 2.35
N GLN A 362 30.43 1.61 3.57
CA GLN A 362 31.04 2.93 3.82
C GLN A 362 32.56 2.89 3.65
N GLU A 363 33.22 1.85 4.16
CA GLU A 363 34.67 1.65 3.95
C GLU A 363 35.01 1.51 2.46
N VAL A 364 34.14 0.86 1.68
CA VAL A 364 34.27 0.76 0.23
C VAL A 364 34.15 2.13 -0.45
N ILE A 365 33.14 2.93 -0.10
CA ILE A 365 32.96 4.29 -0.64
C ILE A 365 34.17 5.17 -0.30
N ASP A 366 34.56 5.22 0.97
CA ASP A 366 35.65 6.07 1.46
C ASP A 366 36.98 5.70 0.78
N PHE A 367 37.25 4.39 0.61
CA PHE A 367 38.43 3.91 -0.10
C PHE A 367 38.48 4.39 -1.54
N PHE A 368 37.39 4.19 -2.30
CA PHE A 368 37.34 4.59 -3.71
C PHE A 368 37.43 6.11 -3.88
N GLU A 369 36.77 6.90 -3.03
CA GLU A 369 36.91 8.35 -3.07
C GLU A 369 38.36 8.81 -2.88
N ILE A 370 39.07 8.24 -1.90
CA ILE A 370 40.46 8.57 -1.62
C ILE A 370 41.36 8.15 -2.79
N CYS A 371 41.20 6.93 -3.30
CA CYS A 371 42.01 6.43 -4.40
C CYS A 371 41.77 7.21 -5.70
N ILE A 372 40.53 7.57 -6.02
CA ILE A 372 40.20 8.37 -7.19
C ILE A 372 40.81 9.77 -7.07
N LYS A 373 40.64 10.46 -5.94
CA LYS A 373 41.24 11.80 -5.72
C LYS A 373 42.76 11.77 -5.87
N LYS A 374 43.43 10.75 -5.32
CA LYS A 374 44.89 10.61 -5.43
C LYS A 374 45.34 10.20 -6.84
N ALA A 375 44.56 9.38 -7.55
CA ALA A 375 44.84 9.01 -8.94
C ALA A 375 44.73 10.22 -9.87
N ILE A 376 43.71 11.07 -9.68
CA ILE A 376 43.52 12.33 -10.43
C ILE A 376 44.70 13.27 -10.22
N ALA A 377 45.22 13.39 -8.99
CA ALA A 377 46.35 14.26 -8.68
C ALA A 377 47.68 13.82 -9.33
N LYS A 378 47.80 12.54 -9.73
CA LYS A 378 49.01 11.94 -10.29
C LYS A 378 48.91 11.59 -11.78
N GLN A 379 47.83 11.97 -12.45
CA GLN A 379 47.75 11.73 -13.90
C GLN A 379 48.68 12.68 -14.67
N PRO A 380 49.27 12.26 -15.81
CA PRO A 380 49.22 10.94 -16.44
C PRO A 380 50.47 10.11 -16.11
N GLU A 381 50.94 10.10 -14.85
CA GLU A 381 52.15 9.36 -14.47
C GLU A 381 51.97 7.86 -14.77
N PRO A 382 52.91 7.23 -15.51
CA PRO A 382 52.80 5.80 -15.84
C PRO A 382 52.84 4.90 -14.60
N ASP A 383 53.50 5.35 -13.52
CA ASP A 383 53.65 4.64 -12.25
C ASP A 383 52.61 5.07 -11.19
N ASN A 384 51.44 5.57 -11.62
CA ASN A 384 50.37 5.98 -10.73
C ASN A 384 49.77 4.78 -9.97
N ILE A 385 50.33 4.50 -8.79
CA ILE A 385 49.92 3.37 -7.94
C ILE A 385 48.42 3.35 -7.63
N PHE A 386 47.77 4.51 -7.51
CA PHE A 386 46.34 4.58 -7.24
C PHE A 386 45.52 4.14 -8.44
N LEU A 387 45.93 4.50 -9.67
CA LEU A 387 45.33 3.97 -10.89
C LEU A 387 45.51 2.44 -10.97
N THR A 388 46.72 1.94 -10.72
CA THR A 388 47.00 0.49 -10.73
C THR A 388 46.16 -0.27 -9.70
N THR A 389 45.96 0.30 -8.51
CA THR A 389 45.06 -0.27 -7.49
C THR A 389 43.62 -0.29 -7.97
N LEU A 390 43.11 0.82 -8.53
CA LEU A 390 41.74 0.89 -9.04
C LEU A 390 41.51 -0.12 -10.20
N GLU A 391 42.48 -0.28 -11.11
CA GLU A 391 42.44 -1.27 -12.19
C GLU A 391 42.44 -2.70 -11.66
N THR A 392 43.30 -2.99 -10.68
CA THR A 392 43.36 -4.30 -10.02
C THR A 392 42.03 -4.67 -9.39
N VAL A 393 41.44 -3.75 -8.64
CA VAL A 393 40.15 -3.97 -7.97
C VAL A 393 39.03 -4.11 -9.00
N LYS A 394 38.98 -3.27 -10.04
CA LYS A 394 38.02 -3.41 -11.15
C LYS A 394 38.11 -4.82 -11.76
N ASN A 395 39.30 -5.26 -12.14
CA ASN A 395 39.50 -6.55 -12.81
C ASN A 395 39.07 -7.70 -11.90
N TRP A 396 39.43 -7.65 -10.61
CA TRP A 396 39.00 -8.64 -9.64
C TRP A 396 37.47 -8.67 -9.49
N VAL A 397 36.82 -7.51 -9.40
CA VAL A 397 35.36 -7.40 -9.32
C VAL A 397 34.71 -7.98 -10.58
N VAL A 398 35.20 -7.64 -11.77
CA VAL A 398 34.70 -8.20 -13.03
C VAL A 398 34.83 -9.72 -13.03
N SER A 399 36.00 -10.27 -12.67
CA SER A 399 36.22 -11.72 -12.69
C SER A 399 35.41 -12.51 -11.65
N ASN A 400 35.03 -11.89 -10.52
CA ASN A 400 34.36 -12.58 -9.42
C ASN A 400 32.85 -12.30 -9.33
N TYR A 401 32.38 -11.18 -9.90
CA TYR A 401 30.99 -10.72 -9.75
C TYR A 401 30.24 -10.54 -11.07
N PHE A 402 30.90 -10.61 -12.22
CA PHE A 402 30.26 -10.49 -13.53
C PHE A 402 30.57 -11.73 -14.40
N GLU A 403 29.55 -12.30 -15.05
CA GLU A 403 29.76 -13.33 -16.08
C GLU A 403 30.49 -12.73 -17.30
N ALA A 404 31.04 -13.57 -18.18
CA ALA A 404 31.75 -13.15 -19.40
C ALA A 404 30.95 -12.19 -20.32
N ASN A 405 29.63 -12.09 -20.13
CA ASN A 405 28.72 -11.21 -20.86
C ASN A 405 28.24 -9.99 -20.06
N GLY A 406 28.85 -9.68 -18.90
CA GLY A 406 28.49 -8.50 -18.09
C GLY A 406 27.23 -8.66 -17.23
N ILE A 407 26.77 -9.90 -17.01
CA ILE A 407 25.61 -10.21 -16.16
C ILE A 407 26.09 -10.40 -14.71
N PRO A 408 25.52 -9.72 -13.70
CA PRO A 408 25.91 -9.89 -12.31
C PRO A 408 25.65 -11.32 -11.80
N ILE A 409 26.64 -11.94 -11.16
CA ILE A 409 26.60 -13.35 -10.71
C ILE A 409 25.71 -13.53 -9.45
N LYS A 410 25.45 -12.47 -8.67
CA LYS A 410 24.56 -12.47 -7.49
C LYS A 410 23.85 -11.12 -7.34
N ALA A 411 22.52 -11.16 -7.18
CA ALA A 411 21.66 -9.99 -6.92
C ALA A 411 21.52 -9.68 -5.43
#